data_AF-A0AAD3M8I3-F1
#
_entry.id   AF-A0AAD3M8I3-F1
#
_cell.length_a   1.000
_cell.length_b   1.000
_cell.length_c   1.000
_cell.angle_alpha   90.00
_cell.angle_beta   90.00
_cell.angle_gamma   90.00
#
_symmetry.space_group_name_H-M   'P 1'
#
loop_
_entity.id
_entity.type
_entity.pdbx_description
1 polymer ?
#
loop_
_entity_poly.entity_id
_entity_poly.type
_entity_poly.pdbx_seq_one_letter_code
_entity_poly.pdbx_strand_id
1 'polypeptide(L)'
;MTSTASERRAFAHKINRTVAAEVRKQVSRDYGSPQLSKKRGGAHHPLPLTEVVDPVDFEEYVSSHAPGVEPGPLRQLTEFPQDDLELLHLDKECTTLEPPLPEEEDSLDPRVRDALAVYTDDWLVIQRKYQRYSTTYTPHNSERQRERQKGLVKQTFELDEATAAERQDDQDDAAGGRLA
;
A
#
# COMPACT_ATOMS: atom_id res chain seq x y z
N MET A 1 -33.61 -20.78 53.39
CA MET A 1 -32.80 -21.03 52.19
C MET A 1 -33.71 -20.96 50.98
N THR A 2 -33.70 -19.86 50.23
CA THR A 2 -34.36 -19.77 48.91
C THR A 2 -33.49 -18.89 48.03
N SER A 3 -33.10 -19.40 46.87
CA SER A 3 -31.98 -18.92 46.08
C SER A 3 -32.21 -17.54 45.48
N THR A 4 -31.17 -16.71 45.48
CA THR A 4 -31.13 -15.45 44.76
C THR A 4 -31.26 -15.69 43.26
N ALA A 5 -32.11 -14.89 42.62
CA ALA A 5 -32.34 -14.93 41.19
C ALA A 5 -31.03 -14.65 40.42
N SER A 6 -30.80 -15.46 39.38
CA SER A 6 -29.68 -15.33 38.44
C SER A 6 -29.54 -13.90 37.94
N GLU A 7 -28.50 -13.19 38.39
CA GLU A 7 -28.01 -11.95 37.76
C GLU A 7 -27.56 -12.30 36.34
N ARG A 8 -28.44 -12.09 35.37
CA ARG A 8 -28.10 -12.22 33.96
C ARG A 8 -27.58 -10.88 33.46
N ARG A 9 -26.40 -10.93 32.84
CA ARG A 9 -25.67 -9.82 32.20
C ARG A 9 -26.60 -9.03 31.26
N ALA A 10 -26.49 -7.69 31.28
CA ALA A 10 -27.43 -6.75 30.64
C ALA A 10 -27.77 -7.01 29.16
N PHE A 11 -26.93 -7.72 28.41
CA PHE A 11 -27.20 -8.10 27.02
C PHE A 11 -28.25 -9.22 26.88
N ALA A 12 -28.66 -9.86 27.97
CA ALA A 12 -29.63 -10.96 27.97
C ALA A 12 -31.09 -10.49 28.14
N HIS A 13 -31.38 -9.18 27.99
CA HIS A 13 -32.76 -8.73 27.92
C HIS A 13 -33.40 -9.23 26.62
N LYS A 14 -34.53 -9.92 26.78
CA LYS A 14 -35.40 -10.46 25.74
C LYS A 14 -35.78 -9.35 24.76
N ILE A 15 -35.01 -9.22 23.69
CA ILE A 15 -35.35 -8.37 22.54
C ILE A 15 -36.67 -8.88 21.96
N ASN A 16 -37.67 -8.00 21.84
CA ASN A 16 -38.86 -8.26 21.03
C ASN A 16 -38.35 -8.62 19.63
N ARG A 17 -38.43 -9.89 19.26
CA ARG A 17 -37.87 -10.42 18.01
C ARG A 17 -38.77 -9.95 16.87
N THR A 18 -38.63 -8.68 16.47
CA THR A 18 -39.05 -8.29 15.13
C THR A 18 -38.22 -9.14 14.17
N VAL A 19 -38.91 -9.90 13.31
CA VAL A 19 -38.23 -10.75 12.34
C VAL A 19 -37.41 -9.83 11.45
N ALA A 20 -36.11 -10.06 11.32
CA ALA A 20 -35.22 -9.20 10.53
C ALA A 20 -35.70 -9.02 9.07
N ALA A 21 -36.51 -9.95 8.56
CA ALA A 21 -37.20 -9.83 7.28
C ALA A 21 -38.22 -8.68 7.24
N GLU A 22 -38.92 -8.39 8.33
CA GLU A 22 -39.91 -7.30 8.43
C GLU A 22 -39.24 -5.92 8.45
N VAL A 23 -38.13 -5.78 9.19
CA VAL A 23 -37.32 -4.55 9.21
C VAL A 23 -36.79 -4.22 7.81
N ARG A 24 -36.31 -5.24 7.07
CA ARG A 24 -35.84 -5.07 5.69
C ARG A 24 -36.93 -4.63 4.72
N LYS A 25 -38.20 -5.03 4.95
CA LYS A 25 -39.34 -4.58 4.14
C LYS A 25 -39.71 -3.12 4.38
N GLN A 26 -39.57 -2.60 5.59
CA GLN A 26 -39.87 -1.20 5.90
C GLN A 26 -38.85 -0.23 5.27
N VAL A 27 -37.55 -0.58 5.25
CA VAL A 27 -36.53 0.31 4.66
C VAL A 27 -36.66 0.41 3.13
N SER A 28 -37.13 -0.62 2.45
CA SER A 28 -37.31 -0.61 0.99
C SER A 28 -38.56 0.12 0.50
N ARG A 29 -39.46 0.56 1.39
CA ARG A 29 -40.79 1.05 0.97
C ARG A 29 -40.88 2.56 0.83
N ASP A 30 -39.99 3.34 1.45
CA ASP A 30 -40.14 4.81 1.53
C ASP A 30 -39.00 5.64 0.92
N TYR A 31 -38.12 5.04 0.12
CA TYR A 31 -37.31 5.79 -0.84
C TYR A 31 -37.75 5.46 -2.26
N GLY A 32 -38.97 5.89 -2.57
CA GLY A 32 -39.28 6.29 -3.93
C GLY A 32 -38.24 7.30 -4.36
N SER A 33 -37.52 6.97 -5.43
CA SER A 33 -36.53 7.84 -6.06
C SER A 33 -37.12 9.25 -6.19
N PRO A 34 -36.50 10.30 -5.64
CA PRO A 34 -36.88 11.66 -5.98
C PRO A 34 -36.65 11.79 -7.48
N GLN A 35 -37.73 11.85 -8.26
CA GLN A 35 -37.71 12.20 -9.67
C GLN A 35 -37.25 13.65 -9.78
N LEU A 36 -35.94 13.87 -9.72
CA LEU A 36 -35.31 15.13 -10.09
C LEU A 36 -35.07 15.12 -11.60
N SER A 37 -36.13 14.92 -12.37
CA SER A 37 -36.12 15.13 -13.81
C SER A 37 -36.84 16.42 -14.10
N LYS A 38 -36.16 17.54 -13.83
CA LYS A 38 -36.52 18.83 -14.43
C LYS A 38 -36.52 18.64 -15.94
N LYS A 39 -37.69 18.86 -16.55
CA LYS A 39 -37.90 18.96 -18.00
C LYS A 39 -36.68 19.57 -18.71
N ARG A 40 -35.91 18.74 -19.42
CA ARG A 40 -35.28 19.16 -20.66
C ARG A 40 -36.23 18.76 -21.78
N GLY A 41 -36.67 19.77 -22.54
CA GLY A 41 -37.34 19.55 -23.82
C GLY A 41 -36.33 18.99 -24.81
N GLY A 42 -36.08 17.69 -24.74
CA GLY A 42 -35.57 16.88 -25.84
C GLY A 42 -36.67 15.91 -26.20
N ALA A 43 -36.97 15.80 -27.49
CA ALA A 43 -37.95 14.84 -28.00
C ALA A 43 -37.46 13.41 -27.72
N HIS A 44 -37.75 12.89 -26.54
CA HIS A 44 -37.63 11.46 -26.27
C HIS A 44 -38.78 10.78 -26.99
N HIS A 45 -38.53 10.37 -28.23
CA HIS A 45 -39.31 9.30 -28.85
C HIS A 45 -39.27 8.08 -27.92
N PRO A 46 -40.41 7.47 -27.55
CA PRO A 46 -40.39 6.21 -26.85
C PRO A 46 -39.79 5.18 -27.80
N LEU A 47 -38.55 4.75 -27.54
CA LEU A 47 -37.96 3.64 -28.28
C LEU A 47 -38.76 2.38 -27.92
N PRO A 48 -39.21 1.59 -28.91
CA PRO A 48 -39.95 0.37 -28.65
C PRO A 48 -39.08 -0.58 -27.80
N LEU A 49 -39.64 -1.07 -26.69
CA LEU A 49 -38.95 -1.95 -25.72
C LEU A 49 -38.57 -3.34 -26.30
N THR A 50 -38.82 -3.55 -27.59
CA THR A 50 -38.47 -4.74 -28.36
C THR A 50 -37.21 -4.57 -29.20
N GLU A 51 -36.72 -3.35 -29.40
CA GLU A 51 -35.45 -3.11 -30.08
C GLU A 51 -34.28 -3.38 -29.13
N VAL A 52 -33.52 -4.41 -29.45
CA VAL A 52 -32.23 -4.67 -28.82
C VAL A 52 -31.25 -3.66 -29.39
N VAL A 53 -31.01 -2.59 -28.64
CA VAL A 53 -29.95 -1.64 -28.95
C VAL A 53 -28.64 -2.23 -28.43
N ASP A 54 -27.66 -2.37 -29.32
CA ASP A 54 -26.33 -2.81 -28.92
C ASP A 54 -25.78 -1.85 -27.85
N PRO A 55 -25.16 -2.37 -26.77
CA PRO A 55 -24.54 -1.52 -25.76
C PRO A 55 -23.51 -0.61 -26.40
N VAL A 56 -23.47 0.66 -25.97
CA VAL A 56 -22.41 1.59 -26.37
C VAL A 56 -21.05 0.98 -26.02
N ASP A 57 -20.16 0.90 -27.02
CA ASP A 57 -18.76 0.58 -26.76
C ASP A 57 -18.11 1.79 -26.09
N PHE A 58 -17.96 1.69 -24.77
CA PHE A 58 -17.39 2.76 -23.95
C PHE A 58 -15.92 2.98 -24.25
N GLU A 59 -15.19 1.94 -24.65
CA GLU A 59 -13.75 2.04 -24.94
C GLU A 59 -13.54 2.80 -26.25
N GLU A 60 -14.31 2.46 -27.29
CA GLU A 60 -14.32 3.19 -28.56
C GLU A 60 -14.76 4.64 -28.34
N TYR A 61 -15.87 4.87 -27.63
CA TYR A 61 -16.37 6.21 -27.40
C TYR A 61 -15.39 7.11 -26.63
N VAL A 62 -14.76 6.61 -25.56
CA VAL A 62 -13.80 7.39 -24.77
C VAL A 62 -12.55 7.71 -25.60
N SER A 63 -12.07 6.75 -26.39
CA SER A 63 -10.89 6.96 -27.25
C SER A 63 -11.15 7.98 -28.37
N SER A 64 -12.35 7.96 -28.98
CA SER A 64 -12.73 8.92 -30.03
C SER A 64 -13.15 10.29 -29.49
N HIS A 65 -13.42 10.40 -28.18
CA HIS A 65 -13.81 11.63 -27.50
C HIS A 65 -12.82 12.01 -26.39
N ALA A 66 -11.52 11.86 -26.67
CA ALA A 66 -10.48 12.35 -25.77
C ALA A 66 -10.75 13.84 -25.45
N PRO A 67 -10.81 14.23 -24.16
CA PRO A 67 -10.99 15.62 -23.79
C PRO A 67 -9.90 16.46 -24.46
N GLY A 68 -10.31 17.46 -25.26
CA GLY A 68 -9.35 18.36 -25.88
C GLY A 68 -8.51 19.05 -24.81
N VAL A 69 -7.22 19.26 -25.08
CA VAL A 69 -6.37 20.10 -24.23
C VAL A 69 -6.96 21.51 -24.27
N GLU A 70 -7.44 22.00 -23.12
CA GLU A 70 -7.94 23.38 -22.99
C GLU A 70 -6.85 24.35 -23.45
N PRO A 71 -7.02 25.09 -24.56
CA PRO A 71 -5.96 25.93 -25.10
C PRO A 71 -5.84 27.28 -24.37
N GLY A 72 -6.69 27.52 -23.37
CA GLY A 72 -6.78 28.78 -22.62
C GLY A 72 -6.07 28.79 -21.27
N PRO A 73 -6.14 29.92 -20.53
CA PRO A 73 -5.57 30.05 -19.19
C PRO A 73 -6.14 29.06 -18.17
N LEU A 74 -7.30 28.47 -18.45
CA LEU A 74 -7.96 27.46 -17.61
C LEU A 74 -7.25 26.10 -17.63
N ARG A 75 -6.34 25.86 -18.58
CA ARG A 75 -5.50 24.66 -18.65
C ARG A 75 -4.77 24.35 -17.34
N GLN A 76 -4.34 25.41 -16.64
CA GLN A 76 -3.65 25.30 -15.35
C GLN A 76 -4.53 24.74 -14.22
N LEU A 77 -5.86 24.76 -14.37
CA LEU A 77 -6.79 24.17 -13.41
C LEU A 77 -6.95 22.66 -13.61
N THR A 78 -6.71 22.18 -14.82
CA THR A 78 -6.91 20.77 -15.21
C THR A 78 -5.61 19.97 -15.25
N GLU A 79 -4.46 20.64 -15.35
CA GLU A 79 -3.16 19.99 -15.45
C GLU A 79 -2.35 20.06 -14.16
N PHE A 80 -1.51 19.04 -13.96
CA PHE A 80 -0.53 19.07 -12.88
C PHE A 80 0.57 20.11 -13.17
N PRO A 81 1.11 20.76 -12.13
CA PRO A 81 2.27 21.63 -12.27
C PRO A 81 3.45 20.91 -12.94
N GLN A 82 4.24 21.65 -13.72
CA GLN A 82 5.42 21.08 -14.40
C GLN A 82 6.48 20.58 -13.40
N ASP A 83 6.53 21.16 -12.20
CA ASP A 83 7.42 20.81 -11.10
C ASP A 83 6.76 19.91 -10.04
N ASP A 84 5.62 19.25 -10.35
CA ASP A 84 4.94 18.40 -9.37
C ASP A 84 5.78 17.15 -9.02
N LEU A 85 6.60 16.64 -9.93
CA LEU A 85 7.44 15.47 -9.67
C LEU A 85 8.81 15.88 -9.11
N GLU A 86 9.18 15.23 -8.02
CA GLU A 86 10.46 15.38 -7.34
C GLU A 86 11.12 14.00 -7.18
N LEU A 87 12.39 13.90 -7.56
CA LEU A 87 13.19 12.69 -7.37
C LEU A 87 13.99 12.83 -6.07
N LEU A 88 13.78 11.92 -5.13
CA LEU A 88 14.49 11.84 -3.86
C LEU A 88 15.45 10.65 -3.88
N HIS A 89 16.71 10.90 -3.54
CA HIS A 89 17.69 9.86 -3.28
C HIS A 89 17.64 9.51 -1.80
N LEU A 90 17.47 8.22 -1.50
CA LEU A 90 17.40 7.72 -0.14
C LEU A 90 18.34 6.52 0.02
N ASP A 91 19.27 6.64 0.94
CA ASP A 91 20.24 5.59 1.25
C ASP A 91 19.53 4.26 1.52
N LYS A 92 19.99 3.21 0.84
CA LYS A 92 19.47 1.87 1.08
C LYS A 92 20.06 1.32 2.37
N GLU A 93 19.20 0.89 3.28
CA GLU A 93 19.65 0.33 4.55
C GLU A 93 20.40 -0.99 4.33
N CYS A 94 21.68 -1.00 4.70
CA CYS A 94 22.52 -2.19 4.74
C CYS A 94 22.49 -2.78 6.15
N THR A 95 22.11 -4.05 6.28
CA THR A 95 22.08 -4.74 7.58
C THR A 95 23.47 -5.15 8.06
N THR A 96 24.43 -5.30 7.14
CA THR A 96 25.84 -5.62 7.40
C THR A 96 26.71 -4.35 7.38
N LEU A 97 27.95 -4.44 7.86
CA LEU A 97 28.90 -3.32 7.84
C LEU A 97 29.13 -2.78 6.41
N GLU A 98 29.19 -3.68 5.44
CA GLU A 98 29.33 -3.37 4.01
C GLU A 98 28.42 -4.30 3.18
N PRO A 99 28.00 -3.91 1.97
CA PRO A 99 27.25 -4.79 1.09
C PRO A 99 28.06 -6.06 0.75
N PRO A 100 27.42 -7.24 0.67
CA PRO A 100 28.11 -8.49 0.34
C PRO A 100 28.46 -8.52 -1.16
N LEU A 101 29.57 -7.88 -1.52
CA LEU A 101 30.12 -7.87 -2.87
C LEU A 101 31.18 -8.98 -3.01
N PRO A 102 31.25 -9.67 -4.16
CA PRO A 102 32.34 -10.59 -4.46
C PRO A 102 33.67 -9.85 -4.62
N GLU A 103 34.77 -10.47 -4.20
CA GLU A 103 36.12 -9.87 -4.23
C GLU A 103 36.66 -9.64 -5.66
N GLU A 104 36.24 -10.44 -6.64
CA GLU A 104 36.70 -10.39 -8.02
C GLU A 104 35.63 -9.87 -8.99
N GLU A 105 35.25 -8.59 -8.88
CA GLU A 105 34.25 -7.96 -9.77
C GLU A 105 34.61 -8.03 -11.26
N ASP A 106 35.90 -7.98 -11.60
CA ASP A 106 36.40 -7.98 -12.99
C ASP A 106 36.19 -9.32 -13.72
N SER A 107 35.92 -10.40 -12.97
CA SER A 107 35.64 -11.73 -13.51
C SER A 107 34.14 -12.01 -13.71
N LEU A 108 33.27 -11.12 -13.23
CA LEU A 108 31.83 -11.32 -13.27
C LEU A 108 31.28 -11.19 -14.69
N ASP A 109 30.29 -12.03 -14.99
CA ASP A 109 29.50 -11.84 -16.20
C ASP A 109 28.87 -10.43 -16.19
N PRO A 110 28.85 -9.71 -17.33
CA PRO A 110 28.31 -8.36 -17.39
C PRO A 110 26.90 -8.21 -16.79
N ARG A 111 26.04 -9.23 -16.93
CA ARG A 111 24.68 -9.19 -16.38
C ARG A 111 24.68 -9.31 -14.86
N VAL A 112 25.61 -10.07 -14.30
CA VAL A 112 25.77 -10.22 -12.85
C VAL A 112 26.23 -8.89 -12.26
N ARG A 113 27.19 -8.22 -12.92
CA ARG A 113 27.65 -6.88 -12.50
C ARG A 113 26.52 -5.85 -12.56
N ASP A 114 25.74 -5.82 -13.64
CA ASP A 114 24.59 -4.89 -13.75
C ASP A 114 23.54 -5.18 -12.65
N ALA A 115 23.26 -6.45 -12.37
CA ALA A 115 22.35 -6.84 -11.31
C ALA A 115 22.86 -6.46 -9.91
N LEU A 116 24.17 -6.60 -9.69
CA LEU A 116 24.84 -6.23 -8.44
C LEU A 116 24.73 -4.72 -8.20
N ALA A 117 25.02 -3.91 -9.21
CA ALA A 117 24.86 -2.46 -9.15
C ALA A 117 23.43 -2.07 -8.74
N VAL A 118 22.41 -2.62 -9.42
CA VAL A 118 20.99 -2.37 -9.06
C VAL A 118 20.65 -2.85 -7.64
N TYR A 119 21.28 -3.92 -7.17
CA TYR A 119 21.03 -4.44 -5.84
C TYR A 119 21.67 -3.60 -4.73
N THR A 120 22.80 -2.95 -5.01
CA THR A 120 23.51 -2.11 -4.03
C THR A 120 23.17 -0.62 -4.14
N ASP A 121 22.56 -0.19 -5.24
CA ASP A 121 22.17 1.20 -5.44
C ASP A 121 21.15 1.67 -4.39
N ASP A 122 21.26 2.97 -4.08
CA ASP A 122 20.32 3.67 -3.23
C ASP A 122 18.92 3.73 -3.84
N TRP A 123 17.93 3.96 -2.99
CA TRP A 123 16.56 4.10 -3.45
C TRP A 123 16.35 5.43 -4.18
N LEU A 124 15.82 5.33 -5.39
CA LEU A 124 15.29 6.45 -6.15
C LEU A 124 13.77 6.50 -5.94
N VAL A 125 13.30 7.49 -5.18
CA VAL A 125 11.88 7.66 -4.86
C VAL A 125 11.31 8.87 -5.57
N ILE A 126 10.29 8.65 -6.41
CA ILE A 126 9.55 9.75 -7.04
C ILE A 126 8.40 10.18 -6.13
N GLN A 127 8.41 11.44 -5.74
CA GLN A 127 7.41 12.11 -4.91
C GLN A 127 6.63 13.13 -5.74
N ARG A 128 5.37 13.37 -5.37
CA ARG A 128 4.58 14.51 -5.85
C ARG A 128 4.62 15.66 -4.84
N LYS A 129 5.30 16.76 -5.18
CA LYS A 129 5.48 17.95 -4.33
C LYS A 129 4.17 18.55 -3.85
N TYR A 130 3.15 18.54 -4.71
CA TYR A 130 1.84 19.12 -4.40
C TYR A 130 0.77 18.07 -4.03
N GLN A 131 1.17 16.81 -3.77
CA GLN A 131 0.26 15.71 -3.43
C GLN A 131 -0.69 16.05 -2.28
N ARG A 132 -0.22 16.82 -1.29
CA ARG A 132 -1.02 17.26 -0.12
C ARG A 132 -2.22 18.15 -0.46
N TYR A 133 -2.21 18.77 -1.65
CA TYR A 133 -3.29 19.61 -2.15
C TYR A 133 -4.26 18.84 -3.06
N SER A 134 -3.97 17.58 -3.35
CA SER A 134 -4.86 16.73 -4.14
C SER A 134 -6.16 16.45 -3.40
N THR A 135 -7.28 16.43 -4.13
CA THR A 135 -8.60 16.03 -3.60
C THR A 135 -8.64 14.56 -3.16
N THR A 136 -7.71 13.74 -3.66
CA THR A 136 -7.54 12.33 -3.28
C THR A 136 -6.55 12.14 -2.12
N TYR A 137 -5.99 13.22 -1.57
CA TYR A 137 -5.05 13.13 -0.46
C TYR A 137 -5.70 12.49 0.76
N THR A 138 -5.10 11.40 1.24
CA THR A 138 -5.51 10.73 2.47
C THR A 138 -4.36 10.81 3.48
N PRO A 139 -4.59 11.26 4.73
CA PRO A 139 -3.52 11.41 5.73
C PRO A 139 -2.89 10.09 6.17
N HIS A 140 -3.51 8.95 5.83
CA HIS A 140 -3.02 7.58 6.06
C HIS A 140 -2.41 6.95 4.79
N ASN A 141 -1.62 7.70 4.04
CA ASN A 141 -0.90 7.14 2.88
C ASN A 141 0.29 6.25 3.34
N SER A 142 0.67 5.27 2.52
CA SER A 142 1.84 4.40 2.71
C SER A 142 3.14 5.14 3.05
N GLU A 143 3.32 6.37 2.54
CA GLU A 143 4.46 7.21 2.88
C GLU A 143 4.52 7.58 4.37
N ARG A 144 3.39 8.01 4.95
CA ARG A 144 3.26 8.25 6.39
C ARG A 144 3.46 6.98 7.20
N GLN A 145 3.00 5.84 6.69
CA GLN A 145 3.25 4.54 7.34
C GLN A 145 4.75 4.22 7.37
N ARG A 146 5.48 4.49 6.28
CA ARG A 146 6.95 4.35 6.21
C ARG A 146 7.65 5.30 7.17
N GLU A 147 7.26 6.58 7.22
CA GLU A 147 7.80 7.55 8.19
C GLU A 147 7.58 7.12 9.64
N ARG A 148 6.39 6.59 9.97
CA ARG A 148 6.09 6.09 11.32
C ARG A 148 6.96 4.89 11.70
N GLN A 149 7.34 4.06 10.73
CA GLN A 149 8.28 2.95 10.96
C GLN A 149 9.70 3.45 11.21
N LYS A 150 10.12 4.59 10.65
CA LYS A 150 11.45 5.17 10.89
C LYS A 150 11.68 5.61 12.33
N GLY A 151 10.62 6.02 13.05
CA GLY A 151 10.70 6.44 14.46
C GLY A 151 10.53 5.31 15.47
N LEU A 152 10.19 4.10 15.01
CA LEU A 152 10.07 2.94 15.90
C LEU A 152 11.46 2.37 16.13
N VAL A 153 11.85 2.21 17.40
CA VAL A 153 13.12 1.58 17.78
C VAL A 153 13.20 0.22 17.10
N LYS A 154 14.15 0.05 16.17
CA LYS A 154 14.47 -1.26 15.62
C LYS A 154 15.04 -2.11 16.75
N GLN A 155 14.38 -3.21 17.04
CA GLN A 155 14.92 -4.24 17.91
C GLN A 155 15.87 -5.09 17.08
N THR A 156 17.15 -4.74 17.11
CA THR A 156 18.23 -5.55 16.56
C THR A 156 18.67 -6.51 17.66
N PHE A 157 18.53 -7.81 17.41
CA PHE A 157 19.12 -8.83 18.28
C PHE A 157 20.50 -9.15 17.73
N GLU A 158 21.54 -8.79 18.47
CA GLU A 158 22.90 -9.20 18.15
C GLU A 158 23.02 -10.71 18.47
N LEU A 159 23.53 -11.50 17.52
CA LEU A 159 24.03 -12.84 17.81
C LEU A 159 25.44 -12.66 18.33
N ASP A 160 25.67 -12.95 19.61
CA ASP A 160 26.99 -12.88 20.22
C ASP A 160 27.98 -13.68 19.37
N GLU A 161 29.01 -12.99 18.87
CA GLU A 161 30.15 -13.62 18.23
C GLU A 161 30.84 -14.50 19.28
N ALA A 162 30.69 -15.83 19.16
CA ALA A 162 31.49 -16.74 19.96
C ALA A 162 32.95 -16.47 19.61
N THR A 163 33.68 -15.85 20.53
CA THR A 163 35.10 -15.54 20.43
C THR A 163 35.86 -16.78 19.94
N ALA A 164 36.22 -16.80 18.65
CA ALA A 164 37.07 -17.84 18.08
C ALA A 164 38.48 -17.87 18.70
N ALA A 165 38.78 -16.93 19.62
CA ALA A 165 40.05 -16.77 20.30
C ALA A 165 40.27 -17.69 21.53
N GLU A 166 39.28 -18.48 21.99
CA GLU A 166 39.47 -19.35 23.17
C GLU A 166 39.72 -20.85 22.86
N ARG A 167 40.16 -21.21 21.65
CA ARG A 167 40.47 -22.62 21.29
C ARG A 167 41.89 -22.90 20.81
N GLN A 168 42.85 -22.03 21.08
CA GLN A 168 44.27 -22.29 20.79
C GLN A 168 45.14 -21.79 21.94
N ASP A 169 45.15 -22.48 23.09
CA ASP A 169 46.26 -22.35 24.04
C ASP A 169 46.49 -23.57 24.97
N ASP A 170 45.86 -24.73 24.74
CA ASP A 170 46.06 -25.93 25.58
C ASP A 170 46.71 -27.13 24.86
N GLN A 171 47.43 -26.92 23.75
CA GLN A 171 48.24 -27.95 23.11
C GLN A 171 49.64 -27.42 22.80
N ASP A 172 50.50 -27.30 23.82
CA ASP A 172 51.95 -27.43 23.68
C ASP A 172 52.60 -27.40 25.08
N ASP A 173 52.62 -28.53 25.79
CA ASP A 173 53.67 -28.87 26.78
C ASP A 173 53.47 -30.27 27.39
N ALA A 174 53.64 -31.32 26.57
CA ALA A 174 53.74 -32.70 27.09
C ALA A 174 54.51 -33.66 26.16
N ALA A 175 55.73 -33.31 25.76
CA ALA A 175 56.64 -34.30 25.16
C ALA A 175 58.12 -33.93 25.37
N GLY A 176 58.60 -34.06 26.61
CA GLY A 176 60.00 -33.85 26.96
C GLY A 176 60.45 -34.78 28.08
N GLY A 177 60.38 -36.10 27.87
CA GLY A 177 60.75 -37.07 28.89
C GLY A 177 61.14 -38.45 28.35
N ARG A 178 62.47 -38.64 28.23
CA ARG A 178 63.25 -39.87 28.46
C ARG A 178 63.63 -40.81 27.30
N LEU A 179 64.98 -40.97 27.22
CA LEU A 179 65.80 -42.18 27.08
C LEU A 179 66.11 -42.72 25.67
N ALA A 180 67.37 -42.50 25.24
CA ALA A 180 68.38 -43.56 25.10
C ALA A 180 69.78 -42.95 25.28
#